data_AF-A0A848VLC0-F1
#
_entry.id   AF-A0A848VLC0-F1
#
_cell.length_a   1.000
_cell.length_b   1.000
_cell.length_c   1.000
_cell.angle_alpha   90.00
_cell.angle_beta   90.00
_cell.angle_gamma   90.00
#
_symmetry.space_group_name_H-M   'P 1'
#
loop_
_entity.id
_entity.type
_entity.pdbx_description
1 polymer ?
#
loop_
_entity_poly.entity_id
_entity_poly.type
_entity_poly.pdbx_seq_one_letter_code
_entity_poly.pdbx_strand_id
1 'polypeptide(L)'
;MRTQQASAWTASDAAGLYHLPGWSEGYFRVDETGRVVADVDRDGQRCVVLDDVIRRATAGGLQTPLVIRFQDIIASRVRQLNEAFDAARTEFEYTPAYRGVYPIKVNRR
;
A
#
# COMPACT_ATOMS: atom_id res chain seq x y z
N MET A 1 30.10 30.20 -18.48
CA MET A 1 29.10 29.74 -17.50
C MET A 1 28.27 28.65 -18.15
N ARG A 2 28.41 27.40 -17.70
CA ARG A 2 27.69 26.25 -18.27
C ARG A 2 26.40 26.11 -17.48
N THR A 3 25.28 26.58 -18.06
CA THR A 3 23.97 26.45 -17.44
C THR A 3 23.61 24.97 -17.41
N GLN A 4 23.70 24.34 -16.23
CA GLN A 4 23.12 23.02 -16.01
C GLN A 4 21.61 23.16 -16.17
N GLN A 5 21.05 22.60 -17.24
CA GLN A 5 19.62 22.39 -17.33
C GLN A 5 19.22 21.42 -16.22
N ALA A 6 18.43 21.88 -15.25
CA ALA A 6 17.76 20.98 -14.34
C ALA A 6 16.87 20.05 -15.18
N SER A 7 17.06 18.74 -15.05
CA SER A 7 16.22 17.74 -15.71
C SER A 7 14.75 17.95 -15.32
N ALA A 8 13.83 17.76 -16.26
CA ALA A 8 12.41 17.87 -15.98
C ALA A 8 12.00 16.86 -14.89
N TRP A 9 11.29 17.32 -13.87
CA TRP A 9 10.80 16.49 -12.76
C TRP A 9 9.80 15.44 -13.25
N THR A 10 9.98 14.19 -12.81
CA THR A 10 9.15 13.06 -13.21
C THR A 10 8.38 12.46 -12.04
N ALA A 11 7.37 11.62 -12.32
CA ALA A 11 6.66 10.83 -11.31
C ALA A 11 7.60 9.89 -10.53
N SER A 12 8.64 9.37 -11.20
CA SER A 12 9.68 8.54 -10.58
C SER A 12 10.49 9.33 -9.54
N ASP A 13 10.83 10.59 -9.86
CA ASP A 13 11.55 11.47 -8.93
C ASP A 13 10.71 11.73 -7.67
N ALA A 14 9.39 11.92 -7.83
CA ALA A 14 8.47 12.05 -6.70
C ALA A 14 8.40 10.77 -5.85
N ALA A 15 8.29 9.59 -6.48
CA ALA A 15 8.29 8.31 -5.78
C ALA A 15 9.61 8.08 -5.01
N GLY A 16 10.73 8.49 -5.60
CA GLY A 16 12.05 8.45 -4.97
C GLY A 16 12.17 9.43 -3.79
N LEU A 17 11.73 10.67 -3.96
CA LEU A 17 11.77 11.72 -2.93
C LEU A 17 11.01 11.31 -1.67
N TYR A 18 9.81 10.75 -1.82
CA TYR A 18 8.99 10.28 -0.69
C TYR A 18 9.28 8.83 -0.29
N HIS A 19 10.28 8.21 -0.92
CA HIS A 19 10.71 6.84 -0.69
C HIS A 19 9.56 5.83 -0.66
N LEU A 20 8.55 6.02 -1.52
CA LEU A 20 7.36 5.17 -1.58
C LEU A 20 7.70 3.67 -1.69
N PRO A 21 8.64 3.26 -2.56
CA PRO A 21 9.00 1.84 -2.66
C PRO A 21 9.54 1.23 -1.36
N GLY A 22 10.13 2.02 -0.46
CA GLY A 22 10.78 1.50 0.74
C GLY A 22 9.85 1.17 1.90
N TRP A 23 8.66 1.76 1.97
CA TRP A 23 7.71 1.54 3.06
C TRP A 23 6.34 1.04 2.60
N SER A 24 5.99 1.22 1.33
CA SER A 24 4.66 0.86 0.82
C SER A 24 4.44 -0.64 0.65
N GLU A 25 5.53 -1.43 0.60
CA GLU A 25 5.50 -2.89 0.36
C GLU A 25 4.70 -3.30 -0.90
N GLY A 26 4.60 -2.39 -1.89
CA GLY A 26 3.84 -2.61 -3.12
C GLY A 26 2.35 -2.29 -3.04
N TYR A 27 1.86 -1.74 -1.92
CA TYR A 27 0.47 -1.30 -1.80
C TYR A 27 0.25 0.14 -2.24
N PHE A 28 1.29 0.97 -2.28
CA PHE A 28 1.20 2.37 -2.68
C PHE A 28 2.28 2.74 -3.68
N ARG A 29 1.89 3.44 -4.74
CA ARG A 29 2.81 3.93 -5.78
C ARG A 29 2.32 5.24 -6.37
N VAL A 30 3.14 5.82 -7.23
CA VAL A 30 2.78 6.96 -8.07
C VAL A 30 2.59 6.44 -9.49
N ASP A 31 1.49 6.81 -10.14
CA ASP A 31 1.25 6.48 -11.55
C ASP A 31 2.01 7.44 -12.49
N GLU A 32 1.96 7.19 -13.80
CA GLU A 32 2.62 8.01 -14.81
C GLU A 32 2.10 9.46 -14.85
N THR A 33 0.90 9.70 -14.31
CA THR A 33 0.29 11.03 -14.21
C THR A 33 0.68 11.77 -12.93
N GLY A 34 1.51 11.16 -12.07
CA GLY A 34 1.95 11.75 -10.80
C GLY A 34 0.94 11.60 -9.65
N ARG A 35 -0.09 10.75 -9.80
CA ARG A 35 -1.12 10.54 -8.77
C ARG A 35 -0.81 9.33 -7.91
N VAL A 36 -1.19 9.40 -6.63
CA VAL A 36 -1.03 8.29 -5.69
C VAL A 36 -2.09 7.22 -5.95
N VAL A 37 -1.62 5.99 -6.10
CA VAL A 37 -2.43 4.81 -6.34
C VAL A 37 -2.22 3.82 -5.21
N ALA A 38 -3.32 3.27 -4.70
CA ALA A 38 -3.35 2.16 -3.77
C ALA A 38 -3.65 0.86 -4.53
N ASP A 39 -2.69 -0.06 -4.60
CA ASP A 39 -2.88 -1.39 -5.18
C ASP A 39 -3.44 -2.32 -4.08
N VAL A 40 -4.66 -2.84 -4.27
CA VAL A 40 -5.38 -3.55 -3.20
C VAL A 40 -5.03 -5.04 -3.12
N ASP A 41 -4.43 -5.60 -4.15
CA ASP A 41 -4.04 -7.01 -4.24
C ASP A 41 -2.52 -7.25 -4.43
N ARG A 42 -1.67 -6.23 -4.23
CA ARG A 42 -0.19 -6.24 -4.42
C ARG A 42 0.29 -6.57 -5.85
N ASP A 43 -0.42 -7.43 -6.57
CA ASP A 43 -0.19 -7.79 -7.97
C ASP A 43 -0.58 -6.66 -8.94
N GLY A 44 -1.15 -5.57 -8.41
CA GLY A 44 -1.51 -4.36 -9.17
C GLY A 44 -2.71 -4.55 -10.11
N GLN A 45 -3.39 -5.70 -10.03
CA GLN A 45 -4.55 -6.02 -10.87
C GLN A 45 -5.75 -5.18 -10.46
N ARG A 46 -5.89 -4.90 -9.16
CA ARG A 46 -6.92 -4.02 -8.62
C ARG A 46 -6.24 -2.84 -7.94
N CYS A 47 -6.51 -1.65 -8.44
CA CYS A 47 -5.94 -0.43 -7.88
C CYS A 47 -7.00 0.67 -7.73
N VAL A 48 -6.70 1.62 -6.85
CA VAL A 48 -7.57 2.75 -6.53
C VAL A 48 -6.74 4.02 -6.53
N VAL A 49 -7.11 4.98 -7.38
CA VAL A 49 -6.50 6.31 -7.38
C VAL A 49 -7.06 7.10 -6.20
N LEU A 50 -6.19 7.58 -5.31
CA LEU A 50 -6.62 8.17 -4.04
C LEU A 50 -7.38 9.49 -4.24
N ASP A 51 -6.96 10.29 -5.22
CA ASP A 51 -7.63 11.54 -5.62
C ASP A 51 -9.09 11.31 -6.06
N ASP A 52 -9.33 10.26 -6.86
CA ASP A 52 -10.68 9.92 -7.30
C ASP A 52 -11.59 9.51 -6.15
N VAL A 53 -11.06 8.81 -5.14
CA VAL A 53 -11.81 8.47 -3.92
C VAL A 53 -12.21 9.72 -3.16
N ILE A 54 -11.27 10.65 -2.94
CA ILE A 54 -11.52 11.89 -2.22
C ILE A 54 -12.55 12.73 -2.98
N ARG A 55 -12.38 12.91 -4.29
CA ARG A 55 -13.31 13.66 -5.14
C ARG A 55 -14.73 13.10 -5.10
N ARG A 56 -14.87 11.77 -5.20
CA ARG A 56 -16.18 11.09 -5.10
C ARG A 56 -16.81 11.23 -3.72
N ALA A 57 -16.02 11.10 -2.65
CA ALA A 57 -16.49 11.28 -1.29
C ALA A 57 -17.02 12.71 -1.06
N THR A 58 -16.26 13.71 -1.48
CA THR A 58 -16.65 15.13 -1.35
C THR A 58 -17.88 15.47 -2.19
N ALA A 59 -17.96 14.96 -3.43
CA ALA A 59 -19.15 15.11 -4.26
C ALA A 59 -20.41 14.46 -3.65
N GLY A 60 -20.22 13.40 -2.86
CA GLY A 60 -21.28 12.77 -2.06
C GLY A 60 -21.65 13.52 -0.77
N GLY A 61 -21.09 14.71 -0.53
CA GLY A 61 -21.38 15.54 0.64
C GLY A 61 -20.55 15.22 1.88
N LEU A 62 -19.54 14.33 1.77
CA LEU A 62 -18.60 14.10 2.88
C LEU A 62 -17.60 15.25 2.96
N GLN A 63 -17.24 15.67 4.18
CA GLN A 63 -16.26 16.72 4.42
C GLN A 63 -14.95 16.12 4.95
N THR A 64 -13.83 16.77 4.61
CA THR A 64 -12.52 16.43 5.18
C THR A 64 -12.41 16.93 6.63
N PRO A 65 -11.64 16.26 7.50
CA PRO A 65 -10.75 15.12 7.23
C PRO A 65 -11.49 13.79 7.04
N LEU A 66 -11.01 12.97 6.08
CA LEU A 66 -11.53 11.63 5.80
C LEU A 66 -10.51 10.57 6.23
N VAL A 67 -11.01 9.46 6.77
CA VAL A 67 -10.20 8.26 7.05
C VAL A 67 -10.60 7.16 6.08
N ILE A 68 -9.71 6.82 5.16
CA ILE A 68 -9.92 5.79 4.14
C ILE A 68 -9.36 4.47 4.66
N ARG A 69 -10.18 3.41 4.68
CA ARG A 69 -9.80 2.07 5.13
C ARG A 69 -9.78 1.10 3.95
N PHE A 70 -8.63 0.46 3.71
CA PHE A 70 -8.47 -0.56 2.68
C PHE A 70 -8.52 -1.96 3.29
N GLN A 71 -9.69 -2.60 3.27
CA GLN A 71 -9.88 -3.93 3.85
C GLN A 71 -9.07 -5.01 3.11
N ASP A 72 -8.96 -4.87 1.79
CA ASP A 72 -8.22 -5.80 0.93
C ASP A 72 -6.72 -5.84 1.28
N ILE A 73 -6.12 -4.69 1.63
CA ILE A 73 -4.71 -4.61 2.08
C ILE A 73 -4.53 -5.37 3.39
N ILE A 74 -5.46 -5.23 4.35
CA ILE A 74 -5.41 -5.96 5.63
C ILE A 74 -5.48 -7.47 5.37
N ALA A 75 -6.41 -7.92 4.53
CA ALA A 75 -6.54 -9.32 4.16
C ALA A 75 -5.27 -9.87 3.48
N SER A 76 -4.67 -9.07 2.59
CA SER A 76 -3.40 -9.41 1.92
C SER A 76 -2.26 -9.58 2.92
N ARG A 77 -2.12 -8.66 3.89
CA ARG A 77 -1.09 -8.75 4.93
C ARG A 77 -1.27 -9.95 5.85
N VAL A 78 -2.51 -10.29 6.19
CA VAL A 78 -2.79 -11.51 6.96
C VAL A 78 -2.37 -12.76 6.19
N ARG A 79 -2.70 -12.86 4.89
CA ARG A 79 -2.24 -13.98 4.05
C ARG A 79 -0.72 -14.06 4.02
N GLN A 80 -0.05 -12.97 3.70
CA GLN A 80 1.41 -12.90 3.62
C GLN A 80 2.10 -13.35 4.92
N LEU A 81 1.56 -12.95 6.08
CA LEU A 81 2.11 -13.37 7.37
C LEU A 81 2.00 -14.89 7.55
N ASN A 82 0.83 -15.47 7.27
CA ASN A 82 0.63 -16.92 7.40
C ASN A 82 1.50 -17.70 6.40
N GLU A 83 1.58 -17.24 5.14
CA GLU A 83 2.43 -17.83 4.10
C GLU A 83 3.90 -17.81 4.50
N ALA A 84 4.40 -16.73 5.11
CA ALA A 84 5.77 -16.65 5.59
C ALA A 84 6.06 -17.68 6.69
N PHE A 85 5.12 -17.87 7.64
CA PHE A 85 5.24 -18.91 8.66
C PHE A 85 5.15 -20.32 8.06
N ASP A 86 4.26 -20.56 7.11
CA ASP A 86 4.13 -21.87 6.47
C ASP A 86 5.36 -22.22 5.61
N ALA A 87 5.98 -21.23 4.95
CA ALA A 87 7.24 -21.40 4.24
C ALA A 87 8.37 -21.82 5.20
N ALA A 88 8.55 -21.09 6.30
CA ALA A 88 9.54 -21.44 7.32
C ALA A 88 9.27 -22.81 7.95
N ARG A 89 8.01 -23.13 8.24
CA ARG A 89 7.64 -24.45 8.76
C ARG A 89 8.01 -25.59 7.82
N THR A 90 7.81 -25.38 6.53
CA THR A 90 8.18 -26.35 5.50
C THR A 90 9.70 -26.53 5.45
N GLU A 91 10.45 -25.41 5.51
CA GLU A 91 11.91 -25.41 5.48
C GLU A 91 12.53 -26.14 6.68
N PHE A 92 11.95 -25.97 7.88
CA PHE A 92 12.45 -26.55 9.13
C PHE A 92 11.70 -27.83 9.57
N GLU A 93 10.88 -28.41 8.70
CA GLU A 93 10.08 -29.61 8.96
C GLU A 93 9.22 -29.51 10.25
N TYR A 94 8.78 -28.31 10.59
CA TYR A 94 8.01 -28.04 11.80
C TYR A 94 6.52 -28.38 11.60
N THR A 95 6.11 -29.52 12.15
CA THR A 95 4.79 -30.10 11.94
C THR A 95 3.62 -29.26 12.47
N PRO A 96 3.64 -28.69 13.70
CA PRO A 96 2.48 -28.00 14.26
C PRO A 96 2.08 -26.75 13.46
N ALA A 97 0.77 -26.52 13.32
CA ALA A 97 0.23 -25.39 12.55
C ALA A 97 0.51 -24.03 13.19
N TYR A 98 0.91 -23.04 12.37
CA TYR A 98 0.91 -21.65 12.80
C TYR A 98 -0.53 -21.15 12.92
N ARG A 99 -0.82 -20.41 14.00
CA ARG A 99 -2.10 -19.74 14.19
C ARG A 99 -1.88 -18.28 14.56
N GLY A 100 -2.17 -17.39 13.62
CA GLY A 100 -2.19 -15.95 13.89
C GLY A 100 -3.30 -15.59 14.86
N VAL A 101 -2.98 -14.73 15.83
CA VAL A 101 -3.94 -14.12 16.76
C VAL A 101 -3.92 -12.61 16.53
N TYR A 102 -5.10 -12.01 16.36
CA TYR A 102 -5.22 -10.56 16.21
C TYR A 102 -5.47 -9.90 17.58
N PRO A 103 -4.52 -9.14 18.13
CA PRO A 103 -4.70 -8.48 19.42
C PRO A 103 -5.55 -7.21 19.24
N ILE A 104 -6.85 -7.28 19.53
CA ILE A 104 -7.83 -6.19 19.32
C ILE A 104 -7.43 -4.85 19.94
N LYS A 105 -6.52 -4.85 20.94
CA LYS A 105 -5.98 -3.63 21.54
C LYS A 105 -5.30 -2.68 20.53
N VAL A 106 -4.79 -3.21 19.41
CA VAL A 106 -4.07 -2.41 18.41
C VAL A 106 -5.01 -1.55 17.56
N ASN A 107 -6.21 -2.05 17.26
CA ASN A 107 -7.26 -1.31 16.59
C ASN A 107 -8.59 -2.01 16.91
N ARG A 108 -9.44 -1.32 17.67
CA ARG A 108 -10.64 -1.89 18.30
C ARG A 108 -11.90 -1.80 17.42
N ARG A 109 -11.76 -1.30 16.18
CA ARG A 109 -12.86 -0.92 15.28
C ARG A 109 -12.74 -1.52 13.90
#